data_AF-C9RMZ9-F1
#
_entry.id   AF-C9RMZ9-F1
#
_cell.length_a   1.000
_cell.length_b   1.000
_cell.length_c   1.000
_cell.angle_alpha   90.00
_cell.angle_beta   90.00
_cell.angle_gamma   90.00
#
_symmetry.space_group_name_H-M   'P 1'
#
loop_
_entity.id
_entity.type
_entity.pdbx_description
1 polymer ?
#
loop_
_entity_poly.entity_id
_entity_poly.type
_entity_poly.pdbx_seq_one_letter_code
_entity_poly.pdbx_strand_id
1 'polypeptide(L)'
;MSSKFTAPLIFSSALALGAMGFVACGDDSNPSLPPSPTSSSSGPIVIPEPTVETAIVFTGLNAEVGSKNVKFYGTLSIDFGDSNTVADVSAARFTQVTFNVVKKGTLEPQGTAAFATPIDFANSFIQTVSLYETGVKSDLAEGYTECGDFELIITAVVDDGITEPSVSVERIPFTRPAMWCQEPESSSSEAPEVTGAPLTGFEVVINTKVEKCINIATKQAAETGDICFGYGESSNRLYSDTGVKFALYANRESGNPDIFYGKVLRPEIVKGSAETTDFLYRESALQETYPNFYSVNDQFFVGIRDTYDPYTNPNSGFYAFIVTDKGTKIDNDSNVKGMKVYVYATAQ
;
A
#
# COMPACT_ATOMS: atom_id res chain seq x y z
N MET A 1 -93.08 4.50 3.13
CA MET A 1 -92.68 4.88 4.50
C MET A 1 -91.32 5.54 4.37
N SER A 2 -91.23 6.88 4.41
CA SER A 2 -90.94 7.69 5.63
C SER A 2 -89.65 7.17 6.32
N SER A 3 -88.59 7.93 6.58
CA SER A 3 -88.45 9.36 6.85
C SER A 3 -86.99 9.77 6.67
N LYS A 4 -86.79 11.04 6.34
CA LYS A 4 -85.53 11.79 6.44
C LYS A 4 -85.05 11.91 7.89
N PHE A 5 -83.74 12.00 8.11
CA PHE A 5 -83.07 12.79 9.18
C PHE A 5 -81.66 13.12 8.65
N THR A 6 -81.38 14.32 8.14
CA THR A 6 -81.10 15.59 8.84
C THR A 6 -79.76 15.58 9.58
N ALA A 7 -78.74 16.14 8.93
CA ALA A 7 -77.53 16.66 9.56
C ALA A 7 -77.86 17.82 10.51
N PRO A 8 -77.07 18.06 11.58
CA PRO A 8 -76.35 19.35 11.63
C PRO A 8 -75.01 19.39 12.42
N LEU A 9 -74.11 20.27 11.94
CA LEU A 9 -73.35 21.35 12.64
C LEU A 9 -72.48 20.95 13.88
N ILE A 10 -71.25 21.44 14.13
CA ILE A 10 -70.69 22.82 14.27
C ILE A 10 -69.14 22.61 14.31
N PHE A 11 -68.33 23.21 13.44
CA PHE A 11 -67.60 24.48 13.57
C PHE A 11 -66.53 24.58 14.69
N SER A 12 -65.32 24.96 14.25
CA SER A 12 -64.24 25.62 15.03
C SER A 12 -63.46 24.72 16.02
N SER A 13 -62.14 24.70 16.09
CA SER A 13 -61.13 25.70 15.74
C SER A 13 -59.74 25.08 15.56
N ALA A 14 -58.96 25.71 14.67
CA ALA A 14 -57.56 26.10 14.82
C ALA A 14 -56.46 25.05 15.10
N LEU A 15 -55.58 24.95 14.10
CA LEU A 15 -54.11 25.00 14.20
C LEU A 15 -53.42 24.20 15.31
N ALA A 16 -52.73 23.15 14.90
CA ALA A 16 -51.35 22.97 15.32
C ALA A 16 -50.53 22.39 14.16
N LEU A 17 -49.51 23.15 13.78
CA LEU A 17 -48.52 22.87 12.76
C LEU A 17 -47.78 21.57 13.09
N GLY A 18 -47.68 20.72 12.07
CA GLY A 18 -46.80 19.56 12.06
C GLY A 18 -46.47 19.24 10.61
N ALA A 19 -45.70 20.12 9.98
CA ALA A 19 -45.14 19.86 8.67
C ALA A 19 -44.15 18.70 8.78
N MET A 20 -44.55 17.51 8.32
CA MET A 20 -43.65 16.56 7.69
C MET A 20 -44.29 16.17 6.37
N GLY A 21 -43.68 16.65 5.29
CA GLY A 21 -44.14 16.38 3.94
C GLY A 21 -44.13 14.89 3.66
N PHE A 22 -45.28 14.40 3.20
CA PHE A 22 -45.34 13.19 2.38
C PHE A 22 -44.54 13.41 1.11
N VAL A 23 -43.71 12.43 0.76
CA VAL A 23 -43.65 11.95 -0.62
C VAL A 23 -44.06 10.49 -0.57
N ALA A 24 -45.25 10.22 -1.13
CA ALA A 24 -45.70 8.90 -1.51
C ALA A 24 -45.49 8.73 -3.03
N CYS A 25 -45.63 7.47 -3.48
CA CYS A 25 -45.44 6.91 -4.82
C CYS A 25 -44.00 6.40 -5.03
N GLY A 26 -43.75 5.13 -5.32
CA GLY A 26 -44.59 4.03 -5.77
C GLY A 26 -43.69 3.05 -6.53
N ASP A 27 -44.06 1.77 -6.52
CA ASP A 27 -43.47 0.61 -7.19
C ASP A 27 -42.54 0.87 -8.39
N ASP A 28 -41.40 0.17 -8.46
CA ASP A 28 -41.22 -0.88 -9.49
C ASP A 28 -40.02 -1.81 -9.20
N SER A 29 -40.32 -3.10 -9.09
CA SER A 29 -39.53 -4.27 -9.52
C SER A 29 -38.04 -4.09 -9.86
N ASN A 30 -37.15 -4.39 -8.91
CA ASN A 30 -35.88 -5.05 -9.21
C ASN A 30 -35.34 -5.71 -7.92
N PRO A 31 -34.97 -7.01 -7.92
CA PRO A 31 -34.23 -7.57 -6.80
C PRO A 31 -32.81 -7.02 -6.90
N SER A 32 -32.57 -5.86 -6.28
CA SER A 32 -31.24 -5.31 -6.12
C SER A 32 -30.42 -6.36 -5.37
N LEU A 33 -29.40 -6.90 -6.06
CA LEU A 33 -28.29 -7.61 -5.45
C LEU A 33 -27.87 -6.89 -4.16
N PRO A 34 -27.48 -7.62 -3.09
CA PRO A 34 -27.03 -6.98 -1.86
C PRO A 34 -25.95 -5.95 -2.20
N PRO A 35 -25.97 -4.77 -1.57
CA PRO A 35 -25.06 -3.70 -1.94
C PRO A 35 -23.62 -4.19 -1.81
N SER A 36 -22.83 -4.04 -2.88
CA SER A 36 -21.38 -4.11 -2.80
C SER A 36 -20.93 -3.20 -1.65
N PRO A 37 -19.97 -3.61 -0.80
CA PRO A 37 -19.50 -2.77 0.28
C PRO A 37 -18.78 -1.58 -0.33
N THR A 38 -19.47 -0.44 -0.37
CA THR A 38 -18.87 0.87 -0.61
C THR A 38 -18.15 1.28 0.65
N SER A 39 -16.83 1.41 0.54
CA SER A 39 -15.99 2.01 1.56
C SER A 39 -16.41 3.46 1.82
N SER A 40 -16.22 3.87 3.09
CA SER A 40 -16.25 5.21 3.68
C SER A 40 -17.61 5.80 4.13
N SER A 41 -17.69 6.07 5.46
CA SER A 41 -18.74 6.78 6.22
C SER A 41 -19.97 5.98 6.71
N SER A 42 -19.77 4.75 7.19
CA SER A 42 -20.77 4.03 8.00
C SER A 42 -20.31 4.06 9.46
N GLY A 43 -21.20 4.39 10.39
CA GLY A 43 -20.90 4.27 11.82
C GLY A 43 -20.55 2.84 12.26
N PRO A 44 -20.37 2.59 13.56
CA PRO A 44 -19.94 1.28 14.06
C PRO A 44 -20.87 0.16 13.56
N ILE A 45 -20.28 -0.95 13.15
CA ILE A 45 -21.05 -2.11 12.69
C ILE A 45 -21.90 -2.65 13.84
N VAL A 46 -23.13 -3.07 13.51
CA VAL A 46 -24.01 -3.75 14.45
C VAL A 46 -23.78 -5.25 14.29
N ILE A 47 -23.25 -5.88 15.33
CA ILE A 47 -23.09 -7.33 15.40
C ILE A 47 -24.35 -7.90 16.06
N PRO A 48 -25.09 -8.82 15.42
CA PRO A 48 -26.23 -9.46 16.05
C PRO A 48 -25.79 -10.27 17.27
N GLU A 49 -26.63 -10.28 18.30
CA GLU A 49 -26.36 -11.07 19.50
C GLU A 49 -26.44 -12.57 19.15
N PRO A 50 -25.43 -13.39 19.51
CA PRO A 50 -25.49 -14.82 19.30
C PRO A 50 -26.68 -15.44 20.01
N THR A 51 -27.31 -16.44 19.40
CA THR A 51 -28.38 -17.19 20.04
C THR A 51 -27.81 -18.10 21.13
N VAL A 52 -28.54 -18.25 22.24
CA VAL A 52 -28.11 -19.06 23.41
C VAL A 52 -27.92 -20.54 23.03
N GLU A 53 -28.69 -21.00 22.04
CA GLU A 53 -28.57 -22.30 21.38
C GLU A 53 -28.14 -22.03 19.93
N THR A 54 -26.97 -22.53 19.52
CA THR A 54 -26.43 -22.28 18.18
C THR A 54 -26.11 -23.59 17.47
N ALA A 55 -26.70 -23.75 16.29
CA ALA A 55 -26.42 -24.88 15.40
C ALA A 55 -25.08 -24.74 14.64
N ILE A 56 -24.31 -23.67 14.86
CA ILE A 56 -23.15 -23.35 14.02
C ILE A 56 -21.85 -23.61 14.78
N VAL A 57 -21.00 -24.45 14.20
CA VAL A 57 -19.68 -24.76 14.72
C VAL A 57 -18.60 -24.20 13.80
N PHE A 58 -17.64 -23.50 14.40
CA PHE A 58 -16.45 -23.01 13.74
C PHE A 58 -15.25 -23.88 14.13
N THR A 59 -14.49 -24.37 13.15
CA THR A 59 -13.31 -25.21 13.38
C THR A 59 -12.09 -24.69 12.64
N GLY A 60 -10.93 -24.73 13.32
CA GLY A 60 -9.65 -24.41 12.69
C GLY A 60 -9.53 -22.98 12.17
N LEU A 61 -10.26 -22.03 12.76
CA LEU A 61 -10.22 -20.63 12.35
C LEU A 61 -8.82 -20.06 12.52
N ASN A 62 -8.26 -19.50 11.45
CA ASN A 62 -6.95 -18.86 11.48
C ASN A 62 -6.80 -17.82 10.37
N ALA A 63 -5.81 -16.95 10.51
CA ALA A 63 -5.42 -15.97 9.49
C ALA A 63 -3.95 -16.18 9.11
N GLU A 64 -3.66 -16.16 7.80
CA GLU A 64 -2.29 -16.07 7.28
C GLU A 64 -2.10 -14.69 6.66
N VAL A 65 -1.18 -13.93 7.25
CA VAL A 65 -0.86 -12.58 6.80
C VAL A 65 0.23 -12.65 5.73
N GLY A 66 -0.15 -12.36 4.48
CA GLY A 66 0.77 -12.23 3.37
C GLY A 66 1.27 -10.80 3.16
N SER A 67 2.04 -10.59 2.10
CA SER A 67 2.61 -9.28 1.77
C SER A 67 1.61 -8.27 1.20
N LYS A 68 0.47 -8.73 0.66
CA LYS A 68 -0.57 -7.86 0.06
C LYS A 68 -1.98 -8.11 0.60
N ASN A 69 -2.22 -9.28 1.18
CA ASN A 69 -3.53 -9.68 1.66
C ASN A 69 -3.39 -10.59 2.88
N VAL A 70 -4.49 -10.68 3.63
CA VAL A 70 -4.68 -11.68 4.68
C VAL A 70 -5.63 -12.73 4.15
N LYS A 71 -5.24 -14.00 4.23
CA LYS A 71 -6.09 -15.14 3.88
C LYS A 71 -6.65 -15.76 5.14
N PHE A 72 -7.94 -16.10 5.11
CA PHE A 72 -8.62 -16.69 6.26
C PHE A 72 -8.88 -18.18 6.02
N TYR A 73 -8.67 -18.97 7.06
CA TYR A 73 -8.78 -20.42 7.06
C TYR A 73 -9.78 -20.87 8.11
N GLY A 74 -10.25 -22.09 7.94
CA GLY A 74 -11.18 -22.75 8.83
C GLY A 74 -12.49 -23.08 8.14
N THR A 75 -13.35 -23.75 8.89
CA THR A 75 -14.60 -24.30 8.38
C THR A 75 -15.75 -23.92 9.30
N LEU A 76 -16.84 -23.46 8.68
CA LEU A 76 -18.13 -23.31 9.31
C LEU A 76 -18.96 -24.54 8.94
N SER A 77 -19.58 -25.18 9.92
CA SER A 77 -20.46 -26.32 9.71
C SER A 77 -21.69 -26.22 10.59
N ILE A 78 -22.80 -26.78 10.12
CA ILE A 78 -23.98 -26.99 10.95
C ILE A 78 -23.74 -28.23 11.82
N ASP A 79 -23.93 -28.10 13.13
CA ASP A 79 -23.88 -29.22 14.07
C ASP A 79 -25.24 -29.90 14.15
N PHE A 80 -25.29 -31.16 13.72
CA PHE A 80 -26.46 -32.02 13.81
C PHE A 80 -26.41 -32.95 15.03
N GLY A 81 -25.36 -32.85 15.84
CA GLY A 81 -25.16 -33.65 17.05
C GLY A 81 -26.03 -33.20 18.22
N ASP A 82 -26.48 -31.93 18.23
CA ASP A 82 -27.41 -31.39 19.23
C ASP A 82 -28.82 -31.24 18.62
N SER A 83 -29.73 -32.13 19.03
CA SER A 83 -31.10 -32.16 18.53
C SER A 83 -31.99 -31.02 19.06
N ASN A 84 -31.48 -30.17 19.95
CA ASN A 84 -32.22 -29.00 20.46
C ASN A 84 -31.99 -27.76 19.58
N THR A 85 -30.86 -27.70 18.87
CA THR A 85 -30.50 -26.53 18.03
C THR A 85 -30.96 -26.66 16.57
N VAL A 86 -31.25 -27.88 16.11
CA VAL A 86 -31.74 -28.16 14.74
C VAL A 86 -32.90 -29.15 14.81
N ALA A 87 -34.09 -28.72 14.42
CA ALA A 87 -35.29 -29.54 14.38
C ALA A 87 -35.45 -30.32 13.06
N ASP A 88 -35.00 -29.75 11.93
CA ASP A 88 -35.00 -30.41 10.62
C ASP A 88 -33.65 -30.37 9.92
N VAL A 89 -32.90 -31.47 10.06
CA VAL A 89 -31.58 -31.68 9.42
C VAL A 89 -31.65 -31.61 7.89
N SER A 90 -32.79 -31.98 7.29
CA SER A 90 -32.96 -31.98 5.83
C SER A 90 -33.20 -30.59 5.23
N ALA A 91 -33.66 -29.65 6.07
CA ALA A 91 -33.92 -28.26 5.68
C ALA A 91 -32.81 -27.30 6.13
N ALA A 92 -32.07 -27.65 7.19
CA ALA A 92 -31.00 -26.84 7.78
C ALA A 92 -29.91 -26.45 6.77
N ARG A 93 -29.72 -25.14 6.60
CA ARG A 93 -28.73 -24.53 5.69
C ARG A 93 -28.29 -23.16 6.17
N PHE A 94 -27.10 -22.74 5.76
CA PHE A 94 -26.71 -21.34 5.91
C PHE A 94 -27.58 -20.44 5.03
N THR A 95 -28.18 -19.42 5.62
CA THR A 95 -28.96 -18.38 4.90
C THR A 95 -28.17 -17.10 4.72
N GLN A 96 -27.19 -16.87 5.59
CA GLN A 96 -26.31 -15.72 5.50
C GLN A 96 -24.95 -16.01 6.15
N VAL A 97 -23.87 -15.61 5.48
CA VAL A 97 -22.53 -15.52 6.08
C VAL A 97 -21.95 -14.17 5.70
N THR A 98 -21.60 -13.37 6.70
CA THR A 98 -21.03 -12.04 6.51
C THR A 98 -19.68 -11.91 7.18
N PHE A 99 -18.87 -11.03 6.61
CA PHE A 99 -17.50 -10.77 7.00
C PHE A 99 -17.36 -9.28 7.24
N ASN A 100 -16.94 -8.91 8.43
CA ASN A 100 -16.59 -7.54 8.75
C ASN A 100 -15.19 -7.52 9.31
N VAL A 101 -14.29 -6.76 8.70
CA VAL A 101 -12.98 -6.54 9.28
C VAL A 101 -13.05 -5.25 10.10
N VAL A 102 -12.56 -5.29 11.33
CA VAL A 102 -12.53 -4.15 12.25
C VAL A 102 -11.18 -4.05 12.92
N LYS A 103 -10.87 -2.88 13.49
CA LYS A 103 -9.75 -2.77 14.41
C LYS A 103 -10.07 -3.53 15.70
N LYS A 104 -9.10 -4.26 16.23
CA LYS A 104 -9.29 -5.08 17.42
C LYS A 104 -9.76 -4.21 18.59
N GLY A 105 -10.88 -4.58 19.19
CA GLY A 105 -11.49 -3.85 20.31
C GLY A 105 -12.34 -2.64 19.89
N THR A 106 -12.57 -2.42 18.60
CA THR A 106 -13.55 -1.45 18.08
C THR A 106 -14.60 -2.16 17.22
N LEU A 107 -15.65 -1.45 16.85
CA LEU A 107 -16.65 -1.88 15.87
C LEU A 107 -16.61 -1.00 14.61
N GLU A 108 -15.54 -0.23 14.45
CA GLU A 108 -15.39 0.61 13.27
C GLU A 108 -14.89 -0.27 12.12
N PRO A 109 -15.61 -0.31 10.98
CA PRO A 109 -15.22 -1.14 9.86
C PRO A 109 -13.89 -0.66 9.29
N GLN A 110 -13.00 -1.60 9.02
CA GLN A 110 -11.65 -1.39 8.49
C GLN A 110 -11.37 -2.47 7.45
N GLY A 111 -11.03 -2.09 6.22
CA GLY A 111 -10.79 -3.05 5.15
C GLY A 111 -12.06 -3.75 4.66
N THR A 112 -11.89 -4.69 3.72
CA THR A 112 -12.99 -5.47 3.14
C THR A 112 -12.61 -6.95 3.11
N ALA A 113 -13.55 -7.83 3.45
CA ALA A 113 -13.40 -9.27 3.30
C ALA A 113 -14.67 -9.83 2.66
N ALA A 114 -14.50 -10.68 1.66
CA ALA A 114 -15.60 -11.33 0.97
C ALA A 114 -15.12 -12.67 0.39
N PHE A 115 -16.08 -13.51 0.00
CA PHE A 115 -15.78 -14.68 -0.82
C PHE A 115 -15.18 -14.26 -2.16
N ALA A 116 -14.20 -15.01 -2.66
CA ALA A 116 -13.61 -14.74 -3.98
C ALA A 116 -14.64 -14.90 -5.10
N THR A 117 -15.58 -15.84 -4.92
CA THR A 117 -16.75 -16.04 -5.77
C THR A 117 -17.99 -15.87 -4.89
N PRO A 118 -18.94 -14.97 -5.23
CA PRO A 118 -20.16 -14.79 -4.45
C PRO A 118 -20.93 -16.10 -4.28
N ILE A 119 -21.43 -16.34 -3.07
CA ILE A 119 -22.27 -17.49 -2.74
C ILE A 119 -23.69 -16.99 -2.47
N ASP A 120 -24.66 -17.54 -3.19
CA ASP A 120 -26.08 -17.27 -2.95
C ASP A 120 -26.64 -18.26 -1.94
N PHE A 121 -26.54 -17.90 -0.65
CA PHE A 121 -27.06 -18.71 0.47
C PHE A 121 -28.59 -18.79 0.50
N ALA A 122 -29.31 -17.88 -0.15
CA ALA A 122 -30.78 -17.93 -0.18
C ALA A 122 -31.29 -19.06 -1.09
N ASN A 123 -30.54 -19.34 -2.17
CA ASN A 123 -30.95 -20.32 -3.18
C ASN A 123 -30.07 -21.59 -3.21
N SER A 124 -29.00 -21.65 -2.43
CA SER A 124 -28.07 -22.79 -2.39
C SER A 124 -28.16 -23.54 -1.07
N PHE A 125 -28.29 -24.86 -1.13
CA PHE A 125 -28.27 -25.72 0.05
C PHE A 125 -26.83 -25.99 0.48
N ILE A 126 -26.34 -25.22 1.46
CA ILE A 126 -24.96 -25.28 1.93
C ILE A 126 -24.97 -25.50 3.45
N GLN A 127 -24.32 -26.58 3.88
CA GLN A 127 -24.21 -26.98 5.30
C GLN A 127 -22.78 -26.86 5.84
N THR A 128 -21.80 -26.72 4.95
CA THR A 128 -20.38 -26.55 5.29
C THR A 128 -19.76 -25.51 4.38
N VAL A 129 -19.03 -24.56 4.96
CA VAL A 129 -18.30 -23.50 4.24
C VAL A 129 -16.84 -23.55 4.65
N SER A 130 -15.95 -23.85 3.72
CA SER A 130 -14.50 -23.73 3.90
C SER A 130 -14.04 -22.32 3.50
N LEU A 131 -13.46 -21.58 4.43
CA LEU A 131 -12.95 -20.23 4.16
C LEU A 131 -11.78 -20.24 3.16
N TYR A 132 -10.98 -21.31 3.18
CA TYR A 132 -9.86 -21.49 2.26
C TYR A 132 -10.33 -21.76 0.83
N GLU A 133 -11.25 -22.71 0.63
CA GLU A 133 -11.73 -23.09 -0.70
C GLU A 133 -12.55 -21.97 -1.35
N THR A 134 -13.26 -21.19 -0.53
CA THR A 134 -14.04 -20.04 -0.99
C THR A 134 -13.20 -18.76 -1.13
N GLY A 135 -11.90 -18.85 -0.81
CA GLY A 135 -10.91 -17.80 -1.08
C GLY A 135 -11.11 -16.53 -0.27
N VAL A 136 -11.66 -16.63 0.95
CA VAL A 136 -11.91 -15.46 1.80
C VAL A 136 -10.59 -14.77 2.14
N LYS A 137 -10.48 -13.52 1.73
CA LYS A 137 -9.30 -12.70 1.96
C LYS A 137 -9.68 -11.24 2.16
N SER A 138 -8.77 -10.51 2.79
CA SER A 138 -8.83 -9.05 2.87
C SER A 138 -7.59 -8.43 2.23
N ASP A 139 -7.77 -7.40 1.41
CA ASP A 139 -6.67 -6.69 0.77
C ASP A 139 -6.12 -5.62 1.72
N LEU A 140 -4.84 -5.76 2.10
CA LEU A 140 -4.20 -4.89 3.09
C LEU A 140 -3.91 -3.47 2.56
N ALA A 141 -4.05 -3.26 1.25
CA ALA A 141 -3.85 -1.98 0.59
C ALA A 141 -5.10 -1.09 0.63
N GLU A 142 -6.31 -1.65 0.83
CA GLU A 142 -7.57 -0.93 0.67
C GLU A 142 -8.43 -0.94 1.94
N GLY A 143 -8.97 0.22 2.32
CA GLY A 143 -9.97 0.35 3.39
C GLY A 143 -9.43 0.35 4.83
N TYR A 144 -8.12 0.17 5.02
CA TYR A 144 -7.47 0.25 6.34
C TYR A 144 -6.94 1.66 6.60
N THR A 145 -7.45 2.32 7.63
CA THR A 145 -7.07 3.71 7.99
C THR A 145 -6.02 3.80 9.07
N GLU A 146 -5.79 2.70 9.81
CA GLU A 146 -4.89 2.67 10.96
C GLU A 146 -3.97 1.43 10.93
N CYS A 147 -3.15 1.33 11.96
CA CYS A 147 -2.16 0.28 12.15
C CYS A 147 -2.33 -0.47 13.45
N GLY A 148 -1.82 -1.70 13.45
CA GLY A 148 -1.86 -2.60 14.60
C GLY A 148 -2.70 -3.84 14.34
N ASP A 149 -3.41 -4.25 15.38
CA ASP A 149 -4.18 -5.48 15.40
C ASP A 149 -5.61 -5.24 14.90
N PHE A 150 -6.03 -6.13 14.02
CA PHE A 150 -7.35 -6.19 13.43
C PHE A 150 -7.98 -7.55 13.74
N GLU A 151 -9.28 -7.66 13.48
CA GLU A 151 -9.98 -8.92 13.55
C GLU A 151 -11.02 -9.01 12.44
N LEU A 152 -11.12 -10.20 11.84
CA LEU A 152 -12.24 -10.56 11.00
C LEU A 152 -13.36 -11.09 11.90
N ILE A 153 -14.50 -10.43 11.87
CA ILE A 153 -15.73 -10.87 12.50
C ILE A 153 -16.56 -11.59 11.46
N ILE A 154 -16.82 -12.87 11.73
CA ILE A 154 -17.65 -13.73 10.90
C ILE A 154 -18.99 -13.85 11.60
N THR A 155 -20.07 -13.48 10.92
CA THR A 155 -21.44 -13.72 11.41
C THR A 155 -22.11 -14.69 10.45
N ALA A 156 -22.55 -15.82 10.99
CA ALA A 156 -23.26 -16.84 10.24
C ALA A 156 -24.66 -17.03 10.80
N VAL A 157 -25.61 -17.26 9.89
CA VAL A 157 -27.02 -17.50 10.19
C VAL A 157 -27.44 -18.81 9.54
N VAL A 158 -28.07 -19.67 10.33
CA VAL A 158 -28.64 -20.94 9.88
C VAL A 158 -30.14 -20.91 10.12
N ASP A 159 -30.88 -21.43 9.15
CA ASP A 159 -32.32 -21.62 9.23
C ASP A 159 -32.65 -23.07 8.85
N ASP A 160 -33.49 -23.71 9.66
CA ASP A 160 -34.03 -25.05 9.42
C ASP A 160 -35.53 -25.02 9.05
N GLY A 161 -36.14 -23.84 8.96
CA GLY A 161 -37.53 -23.63 8.57
C GLY A 161 -38.55 -23.97 9.66
N ILE A 162 -38.10 -24.36 10.87
CA ILE A 162 -38.97 -24.75 11.99
C ILE A 162 -38.65 -23.95 13.24
N THR A 163 -37.37 -23.83 13.58
CA THR A 163 -36.87 -23.09 14.74
C THR A 163 -36.55 -21.64 14.36
N GLU A 164 -36.37 -20.78 15.37
CA GLU A 164 -35.86 -19.45 15.10
C GLU A 164 -34.42 -19.54 14.54
N PRO A 165 -34.04 -18.67 13.59
CA PRO A 165 -32.73 -18.74 12.98
C PRO A 165 -31.60 -18.66 14.02
N SER A 166 -30.70 -19.64 13.98
CA SER A 166 -29.51 -19.65 14.81
C SER A 166 -28.50 -18.64 14.27
N VAL A 167 -27.96 -17.80 15.16
CA VAL A 167 -26.94 -16.81 14.82
C VAL A 167 -25.68 -17.10 15.63
N SER A 168 -24.53 -17.14 14.96
CA SER A 168 -23.24 -17.31 15.62
C SER A 168 -22.21 -16.34 15.06
N VAL A 169 -21.37 -15.85 15.96
CA VAL A 169 -20.37 -14.83 15.67
C VAL A 169 -19.02 -15.29 16.17
N GLU A 170 -18.02 -15.29 15.29
CA GLU A 170 -16.64 -15.64 15.63
C GLU A 170 -15.65 -14.58 15.17
N ARG A 171 -14.49 -14.53 15.82
CA ARG A 171 -13.45 -13.52 15.57
C ARG A 171 -12.11 -14.16 15.25
N ILE A 172 -11.52 -13.78 14.13
CA ILE A 172 -10.17 -14.19 13.74
C ILE A 172 -9.22 -13.00 13.85
N PRO A 173 -8.34 -12.93 14.85
CA PRO A 173 -7.39 -11.83 14.99
C PRO A 173 -6.27 -11.94 13.94
N PHE A 174 -5.79 -10.80 13.47
CA PHE A 174 -4.58 -10.71 12.65
C PHE A 174 -3.89 -9.36 12.85
N THR A 175 -2.58 -9.30 12.60
CA THR A 175 -1.81 -8.06 12.70
C THR A 175 -1.46 -7.58 11.30
N ARG A 176 -1.76 -6.31 10.99
CA ARG A 176 -1.38 -5.70 9.72
C ARG A 176 0.16 -5.54 9.69
N PRO A 177 0.86 -6.03 8.65
CA PRO A 177 2.31 -5.91 8.57
C PRO A 177 2.78 -4.46 8.63
N ALA A 178 3.91 -4.24 9.31
CA ALA A 178 4.50 -2.90 9.46
C ALA A 178 4.72 -2.17 8.13
N MET A 179 4.99 -2.89 7.03
CA MET A 179 5.16 -2.30 5.69
C MET A 179 3.93 -1.57 5.14
N TRP A 180 2.72 -1.96 5.56
CA TRP A 180 1.46 -1.27 5.24
C TRP A 180 1.11 -0.19 6.26
N CYS A 181 1.94 -0.09 7.29
CA CYS A 181 1.81 0.78 8.44
C CYS A 181 2.91 1.80 8.56
N GLN A 182 3.83 1.80 7.61
CA GLN A 182 4.63 2.96 7.33
C GLN A 182 3.66 3.96 6.71
N GLU A 183 3.40 5.04 7.44
CA GLU A 183 2.91 6.25 6.81
C GLU A 183 3.72 6.43 5.51
N PRO A 184 3.09 6.67 4.34
CA PRO A 184 3.77 7.57 3.41
C PRO A 184 4.08 8.81 4.25
N GLU A 185 5.35 9.22 4.35
CA GLU A 185 5.75 10.36 5.20
C GLU A 185 4.66 11.45 5.16
N SER A 186 4.12 11.75 6.34
CA SER A 186 2.92 12.57 6.56
C SER A 186 2.78 13.71 5.54
N SER A 187 1.79 13.61 4.63
CA SER A 187 1.38 14.70 3.74
C SER A 187 0.40 15.68 4.44
N SER A 188 0.70 16.07 5.69
CA SER A 188 0.01 17.20 6.36
C SER A 188 0.99 18.19 7.01
N SER A 189 2.18 18.27 6.45
CA SER A 189 2.74 19.56 6.07
C SER A 189 3.15 19.35 4.62
N GLU A 190 2.77 20.22 3.70
CA GLU A 190 3.61 20.38 2.51
C GLU A 190 4.99 20.71 3.09
N ALA A 191 5.86 19.69 3.22
CA ALA A 191 7.28 19.97 3.27
C ALA A 191 7.50 20.88 2.05
N PRO A 192 8.00 22.11 2.26
CA PRO A 192 8.03 23.10 1.20
C PRO A 192 8.60 22.43 -0.04
N GLU A 193 7.91 22.53 -1.17
CA GLU A 193 8.32 21.88 -2.42
C GLU A 193 9.84 22.09 -2.57
N VAL A 194 10.60 20.98 -2.57
CA VAL A 194 12.07 21.07 -2.65
C VAL A 194 12.37 21.70 -4.00
N THR A 195 12.65 22.99 -4.01
CA THR A 195 13.11 23.68 -5.20
C THR A 195 14.49 23.11 -5.52
N GLY A 196 14.62 22.46 -6.67
CA GLY A 196 15.89 21.88 -7.10
C GLY A 196 16.99 22.95 -7.13
N ALA A 197 18.14 22.63 -6.55
CA ALA A 197 19.32 23.49 -6.71
C ALA A 197 20.00 23.19 -8.05
N PRO A 198 20.45 24.21 -8.79
CA PRO A 198 21.13 24.00 -10.07
C PRO A 198 22.46 23.26 -9.86
N LEU A 199 22.72 22.32 -10.75
CA LEU A 199 23.93 21.51 -10.79
C LEU A 199 24.80 21.89 -11.98
N THR A 200 26.11 21.91 -11.75
CA THR A 200 27.11 22.09 -12.80
C THR A 200 27.72 20.74 -13.16
N GLY A 201 27.62 20.38 -14.44
CA GLY A 201 28.24 19.18 -15.00
C GLY A 201 29.73 19.38 -15.37
N PHE A 202 30.57 18.37 -15.15
CA PHE A 202 31.94 18.30 -15.65
C PHE A 202 32.36 16.84 -15.92
N GLU A 203 33.31 16.64 -16.83
CA GLU A 203 33.88 15.32 -17.13
C GLU A 203 35.27 15.21 -16.51
N VAL A 204 35.53 14.08 -15.86
CA VAL A 204 36.85 13.72 -15.33
C VAL A 204 37.26 12.37 -15.93
N VAL A 205 38.51 12.28 -16.36
CA VAL A 205 39.14 11.02 -16.74
C VAL A 205 40.01 10.58 -15.58
N ILE A 206 39.71 9.42 -14.99
CA ILE A 206 40.46 8.87 -13.87
C ILE A 206 41.26 7.64 -14.31
N ASN A 207 42.43 7.46 -13.71
CA ASN A 207 43.23 6.26 -13.88
C ASN A 207 43.28 5.49 -12.56
N THR A 208 42.51 4.42 -12.44
CA THR A 208 42.41 3.63 -11.19
C THR A 208 43.73 3.03 -10.68
N LYS A 209 44.82 3.07 -11.47
CA LYS A 209 46.17 2.73 -11.01
C LYS A 209 46.88 3.86 -10.26
N VAL A 210 46.64 5.13 -10.60
CA VAL A 210 47.39 6.30 -10.10
C VAL A 210 46.46 7.30 -9.39
N GLU A 211 45.28 7.56 -9.96
CA GLU A 211 44.27 8.48 -9.45
C GLU A 211 42.94 7.72 -9.32
N LYS A 212 42.60 7.37 -8.08
CA LYS A 212 41.41 6.52 -7.79
C LYS A 212 40.17 7.34 -7.51
N CYS A 213 40.33 8.63 -7.22
CA CYS A 213 39.28 9.47 -6.71
C CYS A 213 39.07 10.71 -7.58
N ILE A 214 37.92 11.34 -7.38
CA ILE A 214 37.56 12.64 -7.92
C ILE A 214 37.34 13.57 -6.74
N ASN A 215 37.99 14.73 -6.76
CA ASN A 215 37.72 15.81 -5.82
C ASN A 215 36.75 16.79 -6.50
N ILE A 216 35.57 16.98 -5.89
CA ILE A 216 34.51 17.81 -6.48
C ILE A 216 34.87 19.29 -6.42
N ALA A 217 35.59 19.73 -5.38
CA ALA A 217 36.01 21.11 -5.22
C ALA A 217 36.97 21.55 -6.34
N THR A 218 37.95 20.69 -6.66
CA THR A 218 38.93 20.97 -7.72
C THR A 218 38.49 20.51 -9.11
N LYS A 219 37.43 19.68 -9.19
CA LYS A 219 36.92 19.06 -10.41
C LYS A 219 37.98 18.24 -11.15
N GLN A 220 38.84 17.56 -10.40
CA GLN A 220 39.99 16.83 -10.94
C GLN A 220 40.11 15.44 -10.32
N ALA A 221 40.82 14.57 -11.04
CA ALA A 221 41.26 13.28 -10.51
C ALA A 221 42.29 13.49 -9.39
N ALA A 222 42.29 12.62 -8.40
CA ALA A 222 43.16 12.67 -7.22
C ALA A 222 43.36 11.27 -6.62
N GLU A 223 44.34 11.13 -5.73
CA GLU A 223 44.54 9.89 -4.96
C GLU A 223 43.46 9.69 -3.88
N THR A 224 42.95 10.79 -3.32
CA THR A 224 41.88 10.84 -2.31
C THR A 224 40.80 11.82 -2.75
N GLY A 225 39.55 11.59 -2.39
CA GLY A 225 38.49 12.53 -2.75
C GLY A 225 37.08 12.08 -2.37
N ASP A 226 36.12 12.74 -3.02
CA ASP A 226 34.71 12.57 -2.74
C ASP A 226 34.14 11.31 -3.38
N ILE A 227 34.51 11.03 -4.62
CA ILE A 227 34.05 9.87 -5.39
C ILE A 227 35.28 9.02 -5.73
N CYS A 228 35.41 7.86 -5.11
CA CYS A 228 36.56 6.98 -5.26
C CYS A 228 36.18 5.61 -5.82
N PHE A 229 37.05 5.07 -6.67
CA PHE A 229 36.88 3.80 -7.35
C PHE A 229 38.00 2.85 -6.95
N GLY A 230 37.61 1.78 -6.26
CA GLY A 230 38.51 0.68 -5.90
C GLY A 230 38.51 -0.37 -7.01
N TYR A 231 39.69 -0.65 -7.55
CA TYR A 231 39.92 -1.75 -8.50
C TYR A 231 40.85 -2.79 -7.85
N GLY A 232 40.41 -4.04 -7.79
CA GLY A 232 41.18 -5.14 -7.20
C GLY A 232 40.67 -6.50 -7.67
N GLU A 233 41.47 -7.56 -7.49
CA GLU A 233 41.18 -8.91 -7.99
C GLU A 233 39.86 -9.50 -7.44
N SER A 234 39.43 -9.07 -6.24
CA SER A 234 38.26 -9.61 -5.54
C SER A 234 37.19 -8.57 -5.18
N SER A 235 37.41 -7.27 -5.41
CA SER A 235 36.38 -6.25 -5.16
C SER A 235 36.55 -5.04 -6.04
N ASN A 236 35.54 -4.77 -6.88
CA ASN A 236 35.36 -3.48 -7.51
C ASN A 236 34.32 -2.69 -6.74
N ARG A 237 34.70 -1.55 -6.17
CA ARG A 237 33.83 -0.79 -5.25
C ARG A 237 33.86 0.70 -5.55
N LEU A 238 32.76 1.37 -5.24
CA LEU A 238 32.69 2.82 -5.14
C LEU A 238 32.72 3.18 -3.65
N TYR A 239 33.50 4.18 -3.26
CA TYR A 239 33.65 4.62 -1.88
C TYR A 239 34.02 6.12 -1.81
N SER A 240 34.12 6.68 -0.61
CA SER A 240 34.51 8.07 -0.37
C SER A 240 35.55 8.16 0.74
N ASP A 241 36.52 9.08 0.61
CA ASP A 241 37.46 9.44 1.68
C ASP A 241 37.01 10.68 2.46
N THR A 242 35.95 11.35 2.01
CA THR A 242 35.44 12.61 2.58
C THR A 242 34.07 12.45 3.27
N GLY A 243 33.59 11.21 3.39
CA GLY A 243 32.30 10.90 4.04
C GLY A 243 31.08 11.01 3.12
N VAL A 244 31.26 11.06 1.80
CA VAL A 244 30.13 10.98 0.85
C VAL A 244 29.52 9.59 0.91
N LYS A 245 28.20 9.53 1.05
CA LYS A 245 27.41 8.30 0.96
C LYS A 245 26.75 8.22 -0.42
N PHE A 246 26.66 7.02 -0.98
CA PHE A 246 26.17 6.79 -2.33
C PHE A 246 24.90 5.97 -2.34
N ALA A 247 23.98 6.33 -3.23
CA ALA A 247 22.80 5.55 -3.58
C ALA A 247 22.71 5.41 -5.10
N LEU A 248 22.06 4.35 -5.57
CA LEU A 248 21.64 4.27 -6.97
C LEU A 248 20.46 5.22 -7.21
N TYR A 249 20.44 5.83 -8.39
CA TYR A 249 19.29 6.57 -8.88
C TYR A 249 18.03 5.69 -8.91
N ALA A 250 16.95 6.16 -8.25
CA ALA A 250 15.80 5.33 -7.89
C ALA A 250 14.64 5.32 -8.91
N ASN A 251 14.71 6.09 -10.00
CA ASN A 251 13.57 6.29 -10.90
C ASN A 251 13.29 5.12 -11.86
N ARG A 252 13.81 3.92 -11.60
CA ARG A 252 13.55 2.72 -12.42
C ARG A 252 12.18 2.09 -12.15
N GLU A 253 11.50 2.50 -11.08
CA GLU A 253 10.17 1.96 -10.70
C GLU A 253 8.98 2.74 -11.28
N SER A 254 9.18 3.98 -11.79
CA SER A 254 8.09 4.67 -12.48
C SER A 254 7.97 4.08 -13.89
N GLY A 255 6.82 3.49 -14.22
CA GLY A 255 6.53 2.92 -15.54
C GLY A 255 6.50 3.93 -16.69
N ASN A 256 7.21 5.06 -16.56
CA ASN A 256 7.34 6.08 -17.58
C ASN A 256 8.71 5.94 -18.28
N PRO A 257 8.76 5.34 -19.47
CA PRO A 257 10.01 5.13 -20.21
C PRO A 257 10.66 6.43 -20.72
N ASP A 258 10.00 7.58 -20.58
CA ASP A 258 10.49 8.84 -21.16
C ASP A 258 11.51 9.58 -20.29
N ILE A 259 11.79 9.10 -19.06
CA ILE A 259 12.76 9.73 -18.12
C ILE A 259 13.89 8.75 -17.75
N PHE A 260 14.34 7.94 -18.70
CA PHE A 260 15.57 7.18 -18.52
C PHE A 260 16.79 8.09 -18.69
N TYR A 261 17.31 8.65 -17.59
CA TYR A 261 18.67 9.22 -17.55
C TYR A 261 19.72 8.10 -17.60
N GLY A 262 19.68 7.27 -18.63
CA GLY A 262 20.79 6.38 -19.00
C GLY A 262 21.81 7.13 -19.84
N LYS A 263 22.83 6.43 -20.34
CA LYS A 263 23.92 6.93 -21.21
C LYS A 263 23.51 7.86 -22.38
N VAL A 264 22.22 7.93 -22.73
CA VAL A 264 21.66 8.62 -23.90
C VAL A 264 20.98 9.96 -23.55
N LEU A 265 20.49 10.15 -22.33
CA LEU A 265 19.75 11.37 -21.95
C LEU A 265 20.38 11.96 -20.69
N ARG A 266 21.05 13.10 -20.85
CA ARG A 266 21.57 13.91 -19.75
C ARG A 266 20.58 15.04 -19.45
N PRO A 267 20.29 15.41 -18.19
CA PRO A 267 19.29 16.45 -17.89
C PRO A 267 19.50 17.77 -18.63
N GLU A 268 20.74 18.23 -18.80
CA GLU A 268 21.04 19.46 -19.54
C GLU A 268 20.70 19.38 -21.04
N ILE A 269 20.67 18.17 -21.62
CA ILE A 269 20.25 17.97 -23.02
C ILE A 269 18.72 18.10 -23.13
N VAL A 270 17.99 17.66 -22.12
CA VAL A 270 16.52 17.58 -22.14
C VAL A 270 15.87 18.88 -21.65
N LYS A 271 16.43 19.49 -20.59
CA LYS A 271 15.86 20.63 -19.87
C LYS A 271 16.70 21.91 -19.95
N GLY A 272 17.93 21.85 -20.46
CA GLY A 272 18.86 22.99 -20.53
C GLY A 272 19.69 23.21 -19.26
N SER A 273 19.26 22.70 -18.11
CA SER A 273 20.02 22.63 -16.85
C SER A 273 19.70 21.34 -16.11
N ALA A 274 20.62 20.92 -15.24
CA ALA A 274 20.41 19.82 -14.31
C ALA A 274 20.16 20.39 -12.89
N GLU A 275 19.24 19.81 -12.15
CA GLU A 275 18.90 20.21 -10.79
C GLU A 275 18.95 19.00 -9.83
N THR A 276 19.07 19.25 -8.52
CA THR A 276 19.07 18.17 -7.51
C THR A 276 17.83 17.27 -7.59
N THR A 277 16.68 17.84 -7.96
CA THR A 277 15.40 17.15 -8.11
C THR A 277 15.32 16.25 -9.35
N ASP A 278 16.22 16.40 -10.33
CA ASP A 278 16.32 15.49 -11.48
C ASP A 278 16.86 14.11 -11.07
N PHE A 279 17.55 14.04 -9.94
CA PHE A 279 18.33 12.90 -9.46
C PHE A 279 17.73 12.30 -8.18
N LEU A 280 16.59 11.61 -8.32
CA LEU A 280 15.91 10.88 -7.25
C LEU A 280 16.74 9.70 -6.70
N TYR A 281 16.73 9.54 -5.39
CA TYR A 281 17.36 8.43 -4.68
C TYR A 281 16.55 8.07 -3.43
N ARG A 282 16.75 6.85 -2.91
CA ARG A 282 16.19 6.46 -1.61
C ARG A 282 17.23 6.76 -0.54
N GLU A 283 16.90 7.59 0.45
CA GLU A 283 17.84 7.94 1.53
C GLU A 283 18.29 6.70 2.31
N SER A 284 17.39 5.76 2.55
CA SER A 284 17.70 4.46 3.17
C SER A 284 18.64 3.57 2.36
N ALA A 285 18.92 3.90 1.10
CA ALA A 285 19.87 3.20 0.24
C ALA A 285 21.26 3.86 0.21
N LEU A 286 21.46 4.98 0.93
CA LEU A 286 22.76 5.63 1.06
C LEU A 286 23.73 4.75 1.84
N GLN A 287 24.90 4.51 1.26
CA GLN A 287 25.97 3.72 1.86
C GLN A 287 27.35 4.32 1.57
N GLU A 288 28.26 4.27 2.55
CA GLU A 288 29.63 4.80 2.41
C GLU A 288 30.46 4.04 1.37
N THR A 289 30.15 2.75 1.16
CA THR A 289 30.81 1.91 0.17
C THR A 289 29.76 1.11 -0.60
N TYR A 290 29.79 1.25 -1.92
CA TYR A 290 28.93 0.50 -2.84
C TYR A 290 29.72 -0.67 -3.46
N PRO A 291 29.40 -1.93 -3.12
CA PRO A 291 30.10 -3.09 -3.66
C PRO A 291 29.69 -3.37 -5.12
N ASN A 292 30.57 -4.04 -5.87
CA ASN A 292 30.33 -4.50 -7.24
C ASN A 292 29.93 -3.38 -8.23
N PHE A 293 30.49 -2.17 -8.07
CA PHE A 293 30.18 -0.99 -8.89
C PHE A 293 30.13 -1.28 -10.41
N TYR A 294 31.05 -2.08 -10.94
CA TYR A 294 31.12 -2.37 -12.37
C TYR A 294 29.98 -3.24 -12.90
N SER A 295 29.24 -3.94 -12.03
CA SER A 295 28.04 -4.71 -12.41
C SER A 295 26.81 -3.81 -12.62
N VAL A 296 26.84 -2.60 -12.08
CA VAL A 296 25.82 -1.58 -12.30
C VAL A 296 26.15 -0.87 -13.63
N ASN A 297 25.47 -1.23 -14.71
CA ASN A 297 25.70 -0.65 -16.04
C ASN A 297 24.86 0.62 -16.23
N ASP A 298 25.49 1.67 -16.79
CA ASP A 298 24.87 2.86 -17.36
C ASP A 298 23.79 3.54 -16.49
N GLN A 299 24.03 3.63 -15.17
CA GLN A 299 23.15 4.26 -14.20
C GLN A 299 23.84 5.41 -13.48
N PHE A 300 23.05 6.42 -13.12
CA PHE A 300 23.50 7.46 -12.20
C PHE A 300 23.60 6.92 -10.78
N PHE A 301 24.66 7.36 -10.11
CA PHE A 301 24.78 7.32 -8.67
C PHE A 301 24.52 8.72 -8.13
N VAL A 302 23.84 8.79 -6.99
CA VAL A 302 23.71 10.01 -6.20
C VAL A 302 24.66 9.90 -5.02
N GLY A 303 25.48 10.94 -4.82
CA GLY A 303 26.40 11.09 -3.70
C GLY A 303 25.94 12.23 -2.80
N ILE A 304 25.79 11.94 -1.50
CA ILE A 304 25.31 12.88 -0.49
C ILE A 304 26.36 13.03 0.60
N ARG A 305 26.78 14.26 0.90
CA ARG A 305 27.53 14.62 2.11
C ARG A 305 26.58 14.90 3.25
N ASP A 306 27.06 14.72 4.48
CA ASP A 306 26.32 15.09 5.71
C ASP A 306 25.99 16.59 5.79
N THR A 307 26.60 17.45 4.96
CA THR A 307 26.27 18.88 4.86
C THR A 307 25.06 19.18 3.98
N TYR A 308 24.58 18.23 3.18
CA TYR A 308 23.45 18.43 2.28
C TYR A 308 22.14 18.30 3.04
N ASP A 309 21.28 19.28 2.86
CA ASP A 309 19.90 19.26 3.30
C ASP A 309 19.06 19.93 2.21
N PRO A 310 18.08 19.23 1.59
CA PRO A 310 17.30 19.79 0.49
C PRO A 310 16.48 21.04 0.88
N TYR A 311 16.23 21.26 2.17
CA TYR A 311 15.44 22.38 2.68
C TYR A 311 16.30 23.49 3.25
N THR A 312 17.37 23.14 3.99
CA THR A 312 18.19 24.12 4.72
C THR A 312 19.52 24.43 4.04
N ASN A 313 20.04 23.53 3.20
CA ASN A 313 21.30 23.71 2.49
C ASN A 313 21.32 22.98 1.12
N PRO A 314 20.41 23.31 0.18
CA PRO A 314 20.28 22.57 -1.07
C PRO A 314 21.45 22.80 -2.04
N ASN A 315 22.27 23.82 -1.80
CA ASN A 315 23.37 24.24 -2.68
C ASN A 315 24.72 23.59 -2.34
N SER A 316 24.79 22.66 -1.38
CA SER A 316 26.07 22.05 -0.99
C SER A 316 25.93 20.58 -0.67
N GLY A 317 26.91 19.77 -1.08
CA GLY A 317 27.01 18.36 -0.66
C GLY A 317 26.16 17.38 -1.46
N PHE A 318 25.51 17.82 -2.54
CA PHE A 318 24.82 16.95 -3.49
C PHE A 318 25.65 16.74 -4.75
N TYR A 319 25.84 15.48 -5.12
CA TYR A 319 26.52 15.05 -6.34
C TYR A 319 25.67 14.00 -7.06
N ALA A 320 25.69 14.01 -8.40
CA ALA A 320 25.19 12.90 -9.21
C ALA A 320 26.23 12.57 -10.28
N PHE A 321 26.50 11.31 -10.54
CA PHE A 321 27.49 10.94 -11.55
C PHE A 321 27.19 9.63 -12.25
N ILE A 322 27.72 9.51 -13.46
CA ILE A 322 27.65 8.30 -14.28
C ILE A 322 29.03 8.01 -14.86
N VAL A 323 29.38 6.73 -14.91
CA VAL A 323 30.59 6.29 -15.60
C VAL A 323 30.24 5.98 -17.06
N THR A 324 30.74 6.80 -17.97
CA THR A 324 30.42 6.74 -19.41
C THR A 324 31.35 5.79 -20.17
N ASP A 325 32.58 5.62 -19.68
CA ASP A 325 33.55 4.63 -20.17
C ASP A 325 34.23 3.99 -18.96
N LYS A 326 34.08 2.68 -18.77
CA LYS A 326 34.67 1.93 -17.64
C LYS A 326 36.17 1.63 -17.84
N GLY A 327 36.73 2.00 -18.99
CA GLY A 327 38.05 1.58 -19.44
C GLY A 327 38.06 0.11 -19.84
N THR A 328 38.78 -0.24 -20.90
CA THR A 328 39.09 -1.64 -21.23
C THR A 328 40.27 -2.10 -20.38
N LYS A 329 40.25 -3.34 -19.87
CA LYS A 329 41.47 -3.98 -19.34
C LYS A 329 42.49 -4.05 -20.48
N ILE A 330 43.49 -3.18 -20.47
CA ILE A 330 44.59 -3.22 -21.43
C ILE A 330 45.75 -3.91 -20.72
N ASP A 331 45.98 -5.16 -21.09
CA ASP A 331 47.02 -6.05 -20.56
C ASP A 331 48.46 -5.60 -20.92
N ASN A 332 48.69 -4.37 -21.41
CA ASN A 332 50.03 -3.89 -21.78
C ASN A 332 50.27 -2.42 -21.39
N ASP A 333 51.45 -2.20 -20.85
CA ASP A 333 51.83 -1.12 -19.92
C ASP A 333 52.07 0.27 -20.54
N SER A 334 51.40 0.63 -21.64
CA SER A 334 51.75 1.87 -22.35
C SER A 334 50.60 2.67 -22.98
N ASN A 335 49.35 2.22 -22.87
CA ASN A 335 48.18 3.03 -23.25
C ASN A 335 47.04 2.78 -22.27
N VAL A 336 47.02 3.52 -21.16
CA VAL A 336 45.93 3.44 -20.18
C VAL A 336 44.71 4.18 -20.73
N LYS A 337 43.65 3.46 -21.09
CA LYS A 337 42.33 4.08 -21.29
C LYS A 337 41.71 4.33 -19.92
N GLY A 338 41.80 5.57 -19.45
CA GLY A 338 41.19 6.00 -18.20
C GLY A 338 39.67 5.83 -18.19
N MET A 339 39.10 5.60 -17.02
CA MET A 339 37.65 5.61 -16.82
C MET A 339 37.15 7.04 -16.98
N LYS A 340 36.10 7.24 -17.77
CA LYS A 340 35.45 8.54 -17.93
C LYS A 340 34.24 8.62 -17.02
N VAL A 341 34.23 9.66 -16.19
CA VAL A 341 33.16 9.93 -15.23
C VAL A 341 32.58 11.30 -15.55
N TYR A 342 31.28 11.34 -15.76
CA TYR A 342 30.54 12.59 -15.88
C TYR A 342 29.85 12.88 -14.55
N VAL A 343 30.11 14.05 -13.98
CA VAL A 343 29.69 14.42 -12.63
C VAL A 343 28.90 15.72 -12.68
N TYR A 344 27.76 15.74 -12.00
CA TYR A 344 26.97 16.89 -11.63
C TYR A 344 27.22 17.18 -10.15
N ALA A 345 27.49 18.43 -9.82
CA ALA A 345 27.64 18.86 -8.44
C ALA A 345 27.01 20.23 -8.26
N THR A 346 26.54 20.51 -7.04
CA THR A 346 26.15 21.87 -6.68
C THR A 346 27.36 22.80 -6.79
N ALA A 347 27.13 24.08 -7.10
CA ALA A 347 28.21 25.06 -7.14
C ALA A 347 28.85 25.15 -5.75
N GLN A 348 30.16 24.92 -5.66
CA GLN A 348 30.94 25.05 -4.43
C GLN A 348 31.48 26.46 -4.25
#